data_AF-A0A8B6DVR6-F1
#
_entry.id   AF-A0A8B6DVR6-F1
#
_cell.length_a   1.000
_cell.length_b   1.000
_cell.length_c   1.000
_cell.angle_alpha   90.00
_cell.angle_beta   90.00
_cell.angle_gamma   90.00
#
_symmetry.space_group_name_H-M   'P 1'
#
loop_
_entity.id
_entity.type
_entity.pdbx_description
1 polymer ?
#
loop_
_entity_poly.entity_id
_entity_poly.type
_entity_poly.pdbx_seq_one_letter_code
_entity_poly.pdbx_strand_id
1 'polypeptide(L)'
;MVDSKRSLDLARSHLLSRERALTSSRDTARSHLSSRGTDMGKKVKKDEKPPPDDVFDPLLVESRQAGTVVLMLSSPEEDVQAKACEAIYKYVDKCDENKKQLLDLNAIEALLPLLQSEDRIVRRNACMAVSVMTAH
;
A
#
# COMPACT_ATOMS: atom_id res chain seq x y z
N MET A 1 -9.99 41.71 10.38
CA MET A 1 -9.11 41.02 9.40
C MET A 1 -7.85 40.39 10.04
N VAL A 2 -7.63 40.57 11.36
CA VAL A 2 -6.45 40.05 12.08
C VAL A 2 -6.69 38.65 12.67
N ASP A 3 -7.95 38.32 12.98
CA ASP A 3 -8.32 37.06 13.66
C ASP A 3 -8.23 35.82 12.76
N SER A 4 -8.47 35.98 11.45
CA SER A 4 -8.45 34.84 10.53
C SER A 4 -7.04 34.31 10.27
N LYS A 5 -6.01 35.19 10.28
CA LYS A 5 -4.60 34.76 10.16
C LYS A 5 -4.14 34.03 11.41
N ARG A 6 -4.54 34.51 12.59
CA ARG A 6 -4.20 33.89 13.87
C ARG A 6 -4.81 32.49 14.01
N SER A 7 -6.02 32.27 13.50
CA SER A 7 -6.64 30.94 13.46
C SER A 7 -5.93 29.97 12.51
N LEU A 8 -5.40 30.46 11.40
CA LEU A 8 -4.68 29.66 10.40
C LEU A 8 -3.28 29.26 10.91
N ASP A 9 -2.60 30.16 11.60
CA ASP A 9 -1.31 29.86 12.25
C ASP A 9 -1.48 28.86 13.40
N LEU A 10 -2.58 28.97 14.17
CA LEU A 10 -2.91 28.01 15.22
C LEU A 10 -3.14 26.61 14.62
N ALA A 11 -3.94 26.50 13.55
CA ALA A 11 -4.20 25.22 12.87
C ALA A 11 -2.92 24.59 12.30
N ARG A 12 -2.02 25.39 11.72
CA ARG A 12 -0.71 24.93 11.24
C ARG A 12 0.19 24.44 12.38
N SER A 13 0.18 25.12 13.52
CA SER A 13 0.94 24.70 14.70
C SER A 13 0.46 23.36 15.28
N HIS A 14 -0.86 23.11 15.23
CA HIS A 14 -1.44 21.84 15.64
C HIS A 14 -1.09 20.70 14.68
N LEU A 15 -1.07 20.97 13.36
CA LEU A 15 -0.71 19.96 12.35
C LEU A 15 0.76 19.55 12.48
N LEU A 16 1.68 20.52 12.63
CA LEU A 16 3.11 20.27 12.82
C LEU A 16 3.41 19.52 14.13
N SER A 17 2.67 19.81 15.20
CA SER A 17 2.79 19.07 16.47
C SER A 17 2.35 17.61 16.31
N ARG A 18 1.34 17.34 15.48
CA ARG A 18 0.82 16.00 15.20
C ARG A 18 1.77 15.18 14.32
N GLU A 19 2.46 15.81 13.36
CA GLU A 19 3.49 15.15 12.55
C GLU A 19 4.71 14.74 13.39
N ARG A 20 5.15 15.59 14.32
CA ARG A 20 6.26 15.27 15.25
C ARG A 20 5.94 14.09 16.19
N ALA A 21 4.68 13.92 16.58
CA ALA A 21 4.26 12.77 17.38
C ALA A 21 4.33 11.44 16.59
N LEU A 22 4.02 11.47 15.29
CA LEU A 22 4.05 10.29 14.42
C LEU A 22 5.49 9.87 14.05
N THR A 23 6.43 10.81 13.95
CA THR A 23 7.85 10.48 13.74
C THR A 23 8.49 9.87 14.98
N SER A 24 8.14 10.35 16.18
CA SER A 24 8.64 9.79 17.45
C SER A 24 8.20 8.34 17.67
N SER A 25 7.01 7.95 17.18
CA SER A 25 6.52 6.57 17.30
C SER A 25 7.21 5.59 16.34
N ARG A 26 7.91 6.07 15.30
CA ARG A 26 8.67 5.23 14.37
C ARG A 26 10.05 4.84 14.89
N ASP A 27 10.67 5.68 15.71
CA ASP A 27 12.02 5.40 16.26
C ASP A 27 12.00 4.37 17.39
N THR A 28 10.92 4.29 18.19
CA THR A 28 10.81 3.30 19.28
C THR A 28 10.63 1.87 18.77
N ALA A 29 10.13 1.68 17.54
CA ALA A 29 9.99 0.34 16.95
C ALA A 29 11.31 -0.24 16.43
N ARG A 30 12.37 0.58 16.30
CA ARG A 30 13.65 0.17 15.69
C ARG A 30 14.71 -0.27 16.70
N SER A 31 14.51 -0.01 18.00
CA SER A 31 15.49 -0.33 19.06
C SER A 31 15.29 -1.69 19.74
N HIS A 32 14.24 -2.46 19.41
CA HIS A 32 13.93 -3.73 20.08
C HIS A 32 14.39 -5.00 19.34
N LEU A 33 15.16 -4.88 18.24
CA LEU A 33 15.65 -6.04 17.49
C LEU A 33 17.16 -6.28 17.57
N SER A 34 17.81 -5.92 18.68
CA SER A 34 19.21 -6.25 18.90
C SER A 34 19.44 -6.83 20.30
N SER A 35 20.10 -7.99 20.34
CA SER A 35 20.53 -8.80 21.49
C SER A 35 19.53 -9.81 22.06
N ARG A 36 19.53 -11.02 21.48
CA ARG A 36 19.43 -12.25 22.27
C ARG A 36 20.56 -13.19 21.86
N GLY A 37 21.33 -13.58 22.87
CA GLY A 37 22.64 -14.18 22.77
C GLY A 37 22.67 -15.60 22.22
N THR A 38 23.88 -15.96 21.83
CA THR A 38 24.33 -17.31 21.52
C THR A 38 24.23 -18.20 22.76
N ASP A 39 23.26 -19.12 22.77
CA ASP A 39 23.25 -20.27 23.68
C ASP A 39 23.50 -21.55 22.88
N MET A 40 24.47 -22.33 23.33
CA MET A 40 24.99 -23.55 22.70
C MET A 40 24.04 -24.71 22.99
N GLY A 41 22.98 -24.84 22.19
CA GLY A 41 22.05 -25.97 22.19
C GLY A 41 22.34 -26.97 21.06
N LYS A 42 22.54 -28.23 21.45
CA LYS A 42 22.75 -29.44 20.61
C LYS A 42 22.16 -29.38 19.19
N LYS A 43 23.02 -29.59 18.18
CA LYS A 43 22.62 -29.93 16.80
C LYS A 43 21.87 -31.27 16.79
N VAL A 44 20.55 -31.21 16.87
CA VAL A 44 19.70 -32.27 16.33
C VAL A 44 19.62 -32.01 14.82
N LYS A 45 20.16 -32.93 14.02
CA LYS A 45 19.89 -32.96 12.58
C LYS A 45 18.39 -33.17 12.40
N LYS A 46 17.65 -32.08 12.25
CA LYS A 46 16.32 -32.13 11.68
C LYS A 46 16.54 -32.41 10.20
N ASP A 47 16.28 -33.63 9.78
CA ASP A 47 16.13 -33.97 8.36
C ASP A 47 14.90 -33.20 7.86
N GLU A 48 15.12 -31.93 7.55
CA GLU A 48 14.16 -31.09 6.86
C GLU A 48 14.14 -31.62 5.43
N LYS A 49 13.12 -32.43 5.11
CA LYS A 49 12.89 -32.89 3.75
C LYS A 49 13.03 -31.68 2.82
N PRO A 50 13.76 -31.80 1.70
CA PRO A 50 13.82 -30.73 0.72
C PRO A 50 12.40 -30.26 0.42
N PRO A 51 12.18 -28.93 0.30
CA PRO A 51 10.86 -28.40 -0.01
C PRO A 51 10.28 -29.21 -1.18
N PRO A 52 9.01 -29.62 -1.11
CA PRO A 52 8.42 -30.45 -2.16
C PRO A 52 8.70 -29.84 -3.52
N ASP A 53 9.16 -30.64 -4.48
CA ASP A 53 9.57 -30.19 -5.82
C ASP A 53 8.42 -29.49 -6.60
N ASP A 54 7.20 -29.54 -6.06
CA ASP A 54 5.97 -28.96 -6.62
C ASP A 54 5.61 -27.57 -6.04
N VAL A 55 6.48 -26.94 -5.23
CA VAL A 55 6.26 -25.57 -4.73
C VAL A 55 6.79 -24.56 -5.74
N PHE A 56 5.88 -23.90 -6.47
CA PHE A 56 6.23 -22.80 -7.34
C PHE A 56 6.65 -21.56 -6.55
N ASP A 57 7.63 -20.84 -7.09
CA ASP A 57 8.01 -19.53 -6.57
C ASP A 57 6.83 -18.54 -6.68
N PRO A 58 6.69 -17.60 -5.72
CA PRO A 58 5.68 -16.57 -5.79
C PRO A 58 5.78 -15.77 -7.09
N LEU A 59 4.70 -15.75 -7.87
CA LEU A 59 4.65 -14.99 -9.11
C LEU A 59 4.53 -13.49 -8.82
N LEU A 60 5.37 -12.72 -9.50
CA LEU A 60 5.32 -11.27 -9.46
C LEU A 60 4.29 -10.79 -10.49
N VAL A 61 3.20 -10.19 -10.00
CA VAL A 61 2.14 -9.62 -10.85
C VAL A 61 2.58 -8.21 -11.25
N GLU A 62 3.09 -8.10 -12.48
CA GLU A 62 3.58 -6.86 -13.07
C GLU A 62 2.93 -6.64 -14.44
N SER A 63 2.62 -5.39 -14.76
CA SER A 63 2.24 -4.99 -16.11
C SER A 63 2.80 -3.62 -16.46
N ARG A 64 3.15 -3.45 -17.74
CA ARG A 64 3.61 -2.16 -18.31
C ARG A 64 2.47 -1.37 -18.97
N GLN A 65 1.27 -1.94 -19.02
CA GLN A 65 0.12 -1.35 -19.70
C GLN A 65 -0.98 -1.03 -18.67
N ALA A 66 -1.37 0.23 -18.59
CA ALA A 66 -2.42 0.69 -17.68
C ALA A 66 -3.75 -0.07 -17.90
N GLY A 67 -4.13 -0.33 -19.16
CA GLY A 67 -5.32 -1.11 -19.49
C GLY A 67 -5.33 -2.51 -18.88
N THR A 68 -4.21 -3.22 -18.92
CA THR A 68 -4.09 -4.53 -18.28
C THR A 68 -4.24 -4.43 -16.76
N VAL A 69 -3.72 -3.37 -16.13
CA VAL A 69 -3.89 -3.15 -14.68
C VAL A 69 -5.36 -2.91 -14.34
N VAL A 70 -6.09 -2.16 -15.16
CA VAL A 70 -7.54 -1.97 -14.97
C VAL A 70 -8.29 -3.30 -15.08
N LEU A 71 -7.94 -4.16 -16.05
CA LEU A 71 -8.55 -5.50 -16.16
C LEU A 71 -8.25 -6.38 -14.95
N MET A 72 -7.04 -6.30 -14.39
CA MET A 72 -6.65 -7.06 -13.20
C MET A 72 -7.48 -6.72 -11.95
N LEU A 73 -8.14 -5.57 -11.89
CA LEU A 73 -9.08 -5.22 -10.81
C LEU A 73 -10.28 -6.17 -10.75
N SER A 74 -10.64 -6.82 -11.86
CA SER A 74 -11.73 -7.79 -11.94
C SER A 74 -11.28 -9.24 -11.71
N SER A 75 -10.02 -9.46 -11.31
CA SER A 75 -9.51 -10.78 -10.95
C SER A 75 -10.29 -11.39 -9.79
N PRO A 76 -10.52 -12.71 -9.75
CA PRO A 76 -11.05 -13.37 -8.56
C PRO A 76 -10.03 -13.44 -7.41
N GLU A 77 -8.74 -13.37 -7.72
CA GLU A 77 -7.66 -13.47 -6.73
C GLU A 77 -7.41 -12.13 -6.04
N GLU A 78 -7.53 -12.10 -4.71
CA GLU A 78 -7.39 -10.89 -3.90
C GLU A 78 -5.98 -10.29 -3.97
N ASP A 79 -4.96 -11.14 -4.11
CA ASP A 79 -3.57 -10.67 -4.22
C ASP A 79 -3.33 -9.91 -5.53
N VAL A 80 -3.94 -10.36 -6.63
CA VAL A 80 -3.93 -9.67 -7.93
C VAL A 80 -4.67 -8.34 -7.82
N GLN A 81 -5.86 -8.32 -7.23
CA GLN A 81 -6.64 -7.09 -7.02
C GLN A 81 -5.86 -6.08 -6.17
N ALA A 82 -5.24 -6.53 -5.07
CA ALA A 82 -4.46 -5.69 -4.17
C ALA A 82 -3.24 -5.08 -4.87
N LYS A 83 -2.51 -5.89 -5.65
CA LYS A 83 -1.35 -5.44 -6.45
C LYS A 83 -1.78 -4.47 -7.56
N ALA A 84 -2.92 -4.71 -8.21
CA ALA A 84 -3.46 -3.81 -9.23
C ALA A 84 -3.86 -2.44 -8.64
N CYS A 85 -4.56 -2.43 -7.50
CA CYS A 85 -4.89 -1.19 -6.78
C CYS A 85 -3.62 -0.43 -6.35
N GLU A 86 -2.61 -1.17 -5.87
CA GLU A 86 -1.32 -0.59 -5.49
C GLU A 86 -0.58 0.02 -6.68
N ALA A 87 -0.56 -0.67 -7.81
CA ALA A 87 0.03 -0.17 -9.04
C ALA A 87 -0.65 1.13 -9.51
N ILE A 88 -1.98 1.21 -9.41
CA ILE A 88 -2.74 2.40 -9.83
C ILE A 88 -2.32 3.64 -9.05
N TYR A 89 -2.33 3.61 -7.72
CA TYR A 89 -2.01 4.85 -6.99
C TYR A 89 -0.55 5.27 -7.17
N LYS A 90 0.37 4.32 -7.25
CA LYS A 90 1.79 4.60 -7.57
C LYS A 90 1.98 5.12 -9.00
N TYR A 91 1.11 4.74 -9.92
CA TYR A 91 1.17 5.20 -11.31
C TYR A 91 0.67 6.64 -11.43
N VAL A 92 -0.44 6.96 -10.76
CA VAL A 92 -1.01 8.31 -10.68
C VAL A 92 -0.05 9.28 -10.00
N ASP A 93 0.62 8.88 -8.92
CA ASP A 93 1.57 9.73 -8.18
C ASP A 93 2.76 10.24 -9.03
N LYS A 94 3.00 9.67 -10.23
CA LYS A 94 4.10 10.08 -11.11
C LYS A 94 3.79 11.31 -11.96
N CYS A 95 2.57 11.42 -12.50
CA CYS A 95 2.13 12.56 -13.31
C CYS A 95 0.62 12.54 -13.58
N ASP A 96 0.06 13.70 -13.93
CA ASP A 96 -1.37 13.85 -14.22
C ASP A 96 -1.81 13.17 -15.52
N GLU A 97 -0.93 13.04 -16.52
CA GLU A 97 -1.22 12.28 -17.74
C GLU A 97 -1.56 10.81 -17.44
N ASN A 98 -0.90 10.19 -16.46
CA ASN A 98 -1.18 8.81 -16.05
C ASN A 98 -2.58 8.68 -15.45
N LYS A 99 -2.98 9.66 -14.65
CA LYS A 99 -4.34 9.75 -14.10
C LYS A 99 -5.36 9.87 -15.21
N LYS A 100 -5.13 10.77 -16.17
CA LYS A 100 -6.02 10.95 -17.34
C LYS A 100 -6.15 9.65 -18.13
N GLN A 101 -5.04 8.96 -18.39
CA GLN A 101 -5.06 7.66 -19.08
C GLN A 101 -5.92 6.62 -18.34
N LEU A 102 -5.86 6.57 -17.01
CA LEU A 102 -6.69 5.66 -16.22
C LEU A 102 -8.18 6.06 -16.21
N LEU A 103 -8.48 7.37 -16.23
CA LEU A 103 -9.85 7.86 -16.37
C LEU A 103 -10.45 7.49 -17.72
N ASP A 104 -9.68 7.64 -18.80
CA ASP A 104 -10.07 7.24 -20.17
C ASP A 104 -10.32 5.72 -20.29
N LEU A 105 -9.78 4.92 -19.36
CA LEU A 105 -9.99 3.47 -19.25
C LEU A 105 -11.10 3.08 -18.27
N ASN A 106 -11.91 4.04 -17.78
CA ASN A 106 -12.97 3.81 -16.79
C ASN A 106 -12.47 3.14 -15.49
N ALA A 107 -11.23 3.40 -15.06
CA ALA A 107 -10.65 2.75 -13.88
C ALA A 107 -11.46 2.98 -12.58
N ILE A 108 -12.16 4.12 -12.46
CA ILE A 108 -13.00 4.41 -11.27
C ILE A 108 -14.14 3.39 -11.14
N GLU A 109 -14.82 3.05 -12.25
CA GLU A 109 -15.92 2.08 -12.22
C GLU A 109 -15.44 0.69 -11.77
N ALA A 110 -14.24 0.28 -12.19
CA ALA A 110 -13.62 -0.97 -11.76
C ALA A 110 -13.15 -0.94 -10.28
N LEU A 111 -12.80 0.23 -9.74
CA LEU A 111 -12.33 0.38 -8.36
C LEU A 111 -13.47 0.42 -7.34
N LEU A 112 -14.65 0.95 -7.70
CA LEU A 112 -15.77 1.15 -6.77
C LEU A 112 -16.21 -0.14 -6.04
N PRO A 113 -16.38 -1.30 -6.71
CA PRO A 113 -16.76 -2.55 -6.04
C PRO A 113 -15.73 -2.99 -5.00
N LEU A 114 -14.44 -2.73 -5.24
CA LEU A 114 -13.34 -3.15 -4.35
C LEU A 114 -13.33 -2.39 -3.02
N LEU A 115 -13.99 -1.23 -2.93
CA LEU A 115 -14.19 -0.51 -1.67
C LEU A 115 -15.06 -1.29 -0.67
N GLN A 116 -15.85 -2.25 -1.14
CA GLN A 116 -16.67 -3.15 -0.34
C GLN A 116 -16.10 -4.57 -0.27
N SER A 117 -14.87 -4.79 -0.74
CA SER A 117 -14.21 -6.10 -0.61
C SER A 117 -14.09 -6.49 0.86
N GLU A 118 -14.30 -7.77 1.18
CA GLU A 118 -14.09 -8.30 2.53
C GLU A 118 -12.60 -8.30 2.91
N ASP A 119 -11.73 -8.51 1.92
CA ASP A 119 -10.29 -8.45 2.11
C ASP A 119 -9.84 -7.04 2.49
N ARG A 120 -9.18 -6.94 3.65
CA ARG A 120 -8.79 -5.66 4.24
C ARG A 120 -7.71 -4.95 3.42
N ILE A 121 -6.85 -5.71 2.74
CA ILE A 121 -5.74 -5.18 1.95
C ILE A 121 -6.27 -4.62 0.63
N VAL A 122 -7.11 -5.39 -0.07
CA VAL A 122 -7.81 -4.95 -1.28
C VAL A 122 -8.60 -3.68 -1.00
N ARG A 123 -9.42 -3.67 0.06
CA ARG A 123 -10.25 -2.52 0.42
C ARG A 123 -9.43 -1.27 0.74
N ARG A 124 -8.33 -1.42 1.49
CA ARG A 124 -7.41 -0.31 1.78
C ARG A 124 -6.77 0.23 0.51
N ASN A 125 -6.25 -0.64 -0.35
CA ASN A 125 -5.55 -0.22 -1.56
C ASN A 125 -6.52 0.43 -2.56
N ALA A 126 -7.74 -0.10 -2.69
CA ALA A 126 -8.80 0.49 -3.50
C ALA A 126 -9.15 1.90 -2.99
N CYS A 127 -9.25 2.10 -1.68
CA CYS A 127 -9.49 3.42 -1.09
C CYS A 127 -8.36 4.41 -1.43
N MET A 128 -7.09 3.97 -1.35
CA MET A 128 -5.95 4.81 -1.76
C MET A 128 -5.98 5.15 -3.25
N ALA A 129 -6.26 4.16 -4.11
CA ALA A 129 -6.39 4.35 -5.55
C ALA A 129 -7.50 5.35 -5.89
N VAL A 130 -8.70 5.19 -5.32
CA VAL A 130 -9.81 6.14 -5.54
C VAL A 130 -9.45 7.54 -5.04
N SER A 131 -8.75 7.64 -3.90
CA SER A 131 -8.35 8.93 -3.33
C SER A 131 -7.45 9.73 -4.27
N VAL A 132 -6.43 9.10 -4.87
CA VAL A 132 -5.54 9.82 -5.81
C VAL A 132 -6.20 10.05 -7.17
N MET A 133 -7.07 9.15 -7.61
CA MET A 133 -7.85 9.31 -8.84
C MET A 133 -8.85 10.47 -8.77
N THR A 134 -9.30 10.83 -7.56
CA THR A 134 -10.28 11.91 -7.33
C THR A 134 -9.69 13.19 -6.75
N ALA A 135 -8.40 13.21 -6.40
CA ALA A 135 -7.70 14.41 -5.93
C ALA A 135 -7.72 15.53 -6.99
N HIS A 136 -7.71 16.80 -6.58
CA HIS A 136 -7.75 17.97 -7.46
C HIS A 136 -6.37 18.50 -7.81
#